data_AF-A0A453KY34-F1
#
_entry.id   AF-A0A453KY34-F1
#
_cell.length_a   1.000
_cell.length_b   1.000
_cell.length_c   1.000
_cell.angle_alpha   90.00
_cell.angle_beta   90.00
_cell.angle_gamma   90.00
#
_symmetry.space_group_name_H-M   'P 1'
#
loop_
_entity.id
_entity.type
_entity.pdbx_description
1 polymer ?
#
loop_
_entity_poly.entity_id
_entity_poly.type
_entity_poly.pdbx_seq_one_letter_code
_entity_poly.pdbx_strand_id
1 'polypeptide(L)'
;MGRKAPSFAPAGRKRKGPSFPLLSPCKRRISPAPAQVTGWASLPDDIVHQVAALVLEFDVVDYIAFRAVCSGWRACAPSPRDPTLRIRSLRPVDWVALCDGDAVRPDDACQITFFQKRTARCLRVRLPELQRHRIIGFTDGLVILLHKRATTIRVLHPFTRVVVDFPSLVPVYQKLIRNRNCVLRMNAAVCSSVSSTTSIAVVAWFPWSSVVLSADAGHSSWEVIHKDMYLSNTLPFQASISWSPMATCYLLSSL
;
A
#
# COMPACT_ATOMS: atom_id res chain seq x y z
N MET A 1 -58.64 -10.78 35.06
CA MET A 1 -59.49 -10.22 36.12
C MET A 1 -58.92 -10.61 37.48
N GLY A 2 -58.32 -9.65 38.20
CA GLY A 2 -58.11 -9.65 39.66
C GLY A 2 -57.28 -10.77 40.31
N ARG A 3 -56.52 -10.57 41.41
CA ARG A 3 -56.39 -9.46 42.35
C ARG A 3 -55.03 -9.55 43.08
N LYS A 4 -54.45 -8.36 43.28
CA LYS A 4 -53.78 -7.80 44.47
C LYS A 4 -52.88 -8.67 45.36
N ALA A 5 -51.69 -8.11 45.60
CA ALA A 5 -50.82 -8.32 46.76
C ALA A 5 -51.50 -7.96 48.09
N PRO A 6 -50.85 -8.33 49.21
CA PRO A 6 -50.56 -7.30 50.22
C PRO A 6 -49.08 -7.25 50.64
N SER A 7 -48.65 -6.01 50.86
CA SER A 7 -47.49 -5.55 51.61
C SER A 7 -47.46 -6.06 53.06
N PHE A 8 -46.30 -6.10 53.71
CA PHE A 8 -46.01 -5.50 55.02
C PHE A 8 -44.55 -5.80 55.42
N ALA A 9 -43.73 -4.75 55.52
CA ALA A 9 -42.57 -4.72 56.43
C ALA A 9 -43.05 -4.04 57.73
N PRO A 10 -42.49 -4.37 58.92
CA PRO A 10 -41.27 -3.66 59.31
C PRO A 10 -40.28 -4.45 60.20
N ALA A 11 -39.06 -3.92 60.20
CA ALA A 11 -38.14 -3.76 61.34
C ALA A 11 -37.86 -4.92 62.31
N GLY A 12 -36.61 -5.38 62.24
CA GLY A 12 -35.71 -5.26 63.40
C GLY A 12 -35.40 -6.54 64.18
N ARG A 13 -34.16 -7.02 64.03
CA ARG A 13 -33.18 -7.06 65.13
C ARG A 13 -31.82 -7.56 64.67
N LYS A 14 -30.82 -6.67 64.80
CA LYS A 14 -29.40 -6.96 64.87
C LYS A 14 -29.14 -8.13 65.84
N ARG A 15 -28.38 -9.14 65.41
CA ARG A 15 -27.45 -9.84 66.31
C ARG A 15 -26.13 -10.09 65.60
N LYS A 16 -25.08 -9.60 66.27
CA LYS A 16 -23.65 -9.62 65.92
C LYS A 16 -23.16 -11.07 65.77
N GLY A 17 -22.61 -11.40 64.60
CA GLY A 17 -21.67 -12.52 64.46
C GLY A 17 -20.23 -12.03 64.72
N PRO A 18 -19.35 -12.89 65.26
CA PRO A 18 -18.06 -12.47 65.78
C PRO A 18 -17.07 -12.11 64.67
N SER A 19 -16.32 -11.05 64.95
CA SER A 19 -15.22 -10.50 64.18
C SER A 19 -14.08 -11.51 64.02
N PHE A 20 -13.75 -11.87 62.78
CA PHE A 20 -12.49 -12.52 62.46
C PHE A 20 -11.38 -11.46 62.36
N PRO A 21 -10.23 -11.64 63.02
CA PRO A 21 -9.13 -10.68 62.96
C PRO A 21 -8.53 -10.63 61.54
N LEU A 22 -8.36 -9.39 61.07
CA LEU A 22 -7.64 -9.02 59.86
C LEU A 22 -6.21 -9.59 59.92
N LEU A 23 -5.94 -10.61 59.11
CA LEU A 23 -4.57 -10.96 58.75
C LEU A 23 -4.07 -9.91 57.76
N SER A 24 -3.36 -8.92 58.29
CA SER A 24 -2.52 -7.99 57.53
C SER A 24 -1.54 -8.79 56.66
N PRO A 25 -1.56 -8.67 55.32
CA PRO A 25 -0.47 -9.17 54.50
C PRO A 25 0.73 -8.26 54.76
N CYS A 26 1.73 -8.79 55.47
CA CYS A 26 3.04 -8.19 55.55
C CYS A 26 3.53 -7.88 54.13
N LYS A 27 3.62 -6.59 53.79
CA LYS A 27 4.42 -6.09 52.67
C LYS A 27 5.86 -6.54 52.89
N ARG A 28 6.22 -7.72 52.38
CA ARG A 28 7.60 -7.93 51.95
C ARG A 28 7.77 -7.04 50.72
N ARG A 29 8.29 -5.84 50.97
CA ARG A 29 8.87 -5.00 49.93
C ARG A 29 10.12 -5.74 49.46
N ILE A 30 9.91 -6.75 48.61
CA ILE A 30 10.95 -7.18 47.69
C ILE A 30 11.07 -6.00 46.75
N SER A 31 12.09 -5.17 46.97
CA SER A 31 12.56 -4.26 45.93
C SER A 31 12.77 -5.14 44.70
N PRO A 32 12.02 -4.98 43.60
CA PRO A 32 12.50 -5.55 42.37
C PRO A 32 13.83 -4.83 42.14
N ALA A 33 14.94 -5.55 42.16
CA ALA A 33 16.10 -5.16 41.37
C ALA A 33 15.52 -4.72 40.02
N PRO A 34 15.95 -3.59 39.43
CA PRO A 34 15.43 -3.19 38.13
C PRO A 34 15.57 -4.41 37.24
N ALA A 35 14.44 -5.01 36.87
CA ALA A 35 14.46 -6.11 35.94
C ALA A 35 15.09 -5.46 34.73
N GLN A 36 16.37 -5.77 34.48
CA GLN A 36 16.97 -5.45 33.21
C GLN A 36 15.98 -6.04 32.23
N VAL A 37 15.30 -5.17 31.49
CA VAL A 37 14.40 -5.59 30.44
C VAL A 37 15.35 -6.20 29.43
N THR A 38 15.65 -7.48 29.55
CA THR A 38 16.53 -8.22 28.65
C THR A 38 15.66 -8.70 27.53
N GLY A 39 15.35 -7.80 26.61
CA GLY A 39 14.45 -8.10 25.51
C GLY A 39 14.80 -7.28 24.28
N TRP A 40 14.45 -7.81 23.12
CA TRP A 40 14.58 -7.10 21.84
C TRP A 40 13.94 -5.70 21.86
N ALA A 41 12.89 -5.50 22.68
CA ALA A 41 12.22 -4.22 22.85
C ALA A 41 13.01 -3.13 23.61
N SER A 42 14.12 -3.47 24.29
CA SER A 42 14.96 -2.54 25.04
C SER A 42 16.30 -2.25 24.35
N LEU A 43 16.44 -2.63 23.07
CA LEU A 43 17.63 -2.32 22.30
C LEU A 43 17.82 -0.80 22.20
N PRO A 44 19.07 -0.30 22.25
CA PRO A 44 19.39 1.09 21.96
C PRO A 44 18.85 1.52 20.59
N ASP A 45 18.37 2.77 20.51
CA ASP A 45 17.72 3.31 19.31
C ASP A 45 18.61 3.22 18.07
N ASP A 46 19.92 3.48 18.20
CA ASP A 46 20.90 3.40 17.11
C ASP A 46 20.97 2.00 16.49
N ILE A 47 20.98 0.96 17.31
CA ILE A 47 20.96 -0.44 16.85
C ILE A 47 19.64 -0.75 16.16
N VAL A 48 18.52 -0.30 16.71
CA VAL A 48 17.20 -0.50 16.10
C VAL A 48 17.13 0.20 14.73
N HIS A 49 17.64 1.42 14.60
CA HIS A 49 17.70 2.14 13.32
C HIS A 49 18.55 1.40 12.30
N GLN A 50 19.71 0.86 12.70
CA GLN A 50 20.58 0.14 11.79
C GLN A 50 19.97 -1.18 11.32
N VAL A 51 19.35 -1.95 12.23
CA VAL A 51 18.60 -3.15 11.86
C VAL A 51 17.44 -2.80 10.94
N ALA A 52 16.70 -1.73 11.23
CA ALA A 52 15.58 -1.28 10.40
C ALA A 52 16.03 -0.93 8.97
N ALA A 53 17.18 -0.26 8.82
CA ALA A 53 17.76 0.07 7.52
C ALA A 53 18.14 -1.18 6.72
N LEU A 54 18.80 -2.16 7.36
CA LEU A 54 19.18 -3.43 6.74
C LEU A 54 17.96 -4.27 6.32
N VAL A 55 16.94 -4.33 7.18
CA VAL A 55 15.68 -5.03 6.86
C VAL A 55 14.97 -4.35 5.69
N LEU A 56 14.96 -3.01 5.64
CA LEU A 56 14.34 -2.29 4.53
C LEU A 56 15.08 -2.50 3.21
N GLU A 57 16.41 -2.55 3.22
CA GLU A 57 17.21 -2.89 2.05
C GLU A 57 16.89 -4.29 1.53
N PHE A 58 16.53 -5.22 2.43
CA PHE A 58 16.17 -6.58 2.08
C PHE A 58 14.75 -6.68 1.51
N ASP A 59 13.74 -6.20 2.25
CA ASP A 59 12.34 -6.27 1.87
C ASP A 59 11.46 -5.29 2.66
N VAL A 60 10.68 -4.48 1.96
CA VAL A 60 9.72 -3.55 2.56
C VAL A 60 8.64 -4.27 3.37
N VAL A 61 8.25 -5.50 3.00
CA VAL A 61 7.24 -6.24 3.76
C VAL A 61 7.79 -6.69 5.11
N ASP A 62 9.02 -7.20 5.14
CA ASP A 62 9.69 -7.57 6.38
C ASP A 62 9.99 -6.32 7.23
N TYR A 63 10.26 -5.17 6.62
CA TYR A 63 10.37 -3.88 7.32
C TYR A 63 9.05 -3.45 7.99
N ILE A 64 7.93 -3.61 7.30
CA ILE A 64 6.60 -3.34 7.87
C ILE A 64 6.35 -4.27 9.07
N ALA A 65 6.69 -5.55 8.95
CA ALA A 65 6.55 -6.52 10.03
C ALA A 65 7.48 -6.21 11.22
N PHE A 66 8.73 -5.82 10.97
CA PHE A 66 9.67 -5.35 11.98
C PHE A 66 9.09 -4.19 12.80
N ARG A 67 8.49 -3.19 12.14
CA ARG A 67 7.83 -2.06 12.82
C ARG A 67 6.57 -2.44 13.59
N ALA A 68 6.02 -3.64 13.37
CA ALA A 68 4.85 -4.13 14.06
C ALA A 68 5.17 -4.77 15.42
N VAL A 69 6.44 -5.09 15.70
CA VAL A 69 6.87 -5.84 16.89
C VAL A 69 6.55 -5.12 18.20
N CYS A 70 6.99 -3.87 18.37
CA CYS A 70 6.71 -3.06 19.56
C CYS A 70 6.69 -1.56 19.25
N SER A 71 6.19 -0.75 20.18
CA SER A 71 6.10 0.71 20.03
C SER A 71 7.46 1.39 19.96
N GLY A 72 8.46 0.91 20.72
CA GLY A 72 9.83 1.44 20.68
C GLY A 72 10.47 1.29 19.29
N TRP A 73 10.39 0.09 18.71
CA TRP A 73 10.88 -0.16 17.35
C TRP A 73 10.15 0.64 16.30
N ARG A 74 8.83 0.77 16.45
CA ARG A 74 8.00 1.60 15.55
C ARG A 74 8.37 3.08 15.60
N ALA A 75 8.74 3.60 16.77
CA ALA A 75 9.13 4.99 16.96
C ALA A 75 10.51 5.28 16.35
N CYS A 76 11.44 4.33 16.43
CA CYS A 76 12.78 4.46 15.85
C CYS A 76 12.79 4.29 14.32
N ALA A 77 11.93 3.46 13.76
CA ALA A 77 11.91 3.21 12.33
C ALA A 77 10.95 4.18 11.59
N PRO A 78 11.40 4.93 10.57
CA PRO A 78 10.56 5.83 9.78
C PRO A 78 9.30 5.14 9.22
N SER A 79 8.22 5.91 9.04
CA SER A 79 6.97 5.37 8.48
C SER A 79 7.20 4.80 7.06
N PRO A 80 6.75 3.57 6.77
CA PRO A 80 6.82 3.00 5.41
C PRO A 80 5.78 3.62 4.47
N ARG A 81 4.88 4.46 5.00
CA ARG A 81 3.81 5.11 4.23
C ARG A 81 4.33 6.43 3.65
N ASP A 82 5.00 6.35 2.51
CA ASP A 82 5.36 7.53 1.72
C ASP A 82 4.16 8.01 0.89
N PRO A 83 3.54 9.17 1.19
CA PRO A 83 2.36 9.67 0.47
C PRO A 83 2.64 9.98 -0.99
N THR A 84 3.91 10.18 -1.38
CA THR A 84 4.31 10.48 -2.75
C THR A 84 4.61 9.22 -3.56
N LEU A 85 4.75 8.07 -2.89
CA LEU A 85 5.23 6.81 -3.47
C LEU A 85 6.56 6.96 -4.24
N ARG A 86 7.34 8.01 -4.00
CA ARG A 86 8.56 8.30 -4.75
C ARG A 86 9.74 7.50 -4.21
N ILE A 87 9.82 7.31 -2.90
CA ILE A 87 10.97 6.68 -2.24
C ILE A 87 11.03 5.22 -2.66
N ARG A 88 11.97 4.89 -3.54
CA ARG A 88 12.07 3.56 -4.16
C ARG A 88 12.35 2.44 -3.15
N SER A 89 13.14 2.69 -2.11
CA SER A 89 13.38 1.70 -1.03
C SER A 89 12.13 1.35 -0.24
N LEU A 90 11.13 2.26 -0.21
CA LEU A 90 9.83 2.02 0.40
C LEU A 90 8.82 1.39 -0.59
N ARG A 91 9.23 1.09 -1.83
CA ARG A 91 8.41 0.37 -2.79
C ARG A 91 8.72 -1.13 -2.73
N PRO A 92 7.76 -2.01 -3.04
CA PRO A 92 7.98 -3.45 -3.05
C PRO A 92 8.62 -3.89 -4.38
N VAL A 93 9.81 -3.36 -4.72
CA VAL A 93 10.49 -3.54 -6.02
C VAL A 93 10.70 -5.01 -6.37
N ASP A 94 10.91 -5.86 -5.35
CA ASP A 94 11.15 -7.30 -5.55
C ASP A 94 9.89 -8.17 -5.59
N TRP A 95 8.72 -7.55 -5.52
CA TRP A 95 7.43 -8.22 -5.57
C TRP A 95 6.79 -8.08 -6.95
N VAL A 96 6.51 -9.23 -7.56
CA VAL A 96 5.82 -9.31 -8.86
C VAL A 96 4.37 -9.70 -8.61
N ALA A 97 3.44 -8.93 -9.15
CA ALA A 97 2.03 -9.28 -9.10
C ALA A 97 1.73 -10.43 -10.07
N LEU A 98 1.21 -11.53 -9.54
CA LEU A 98 0.67 -12.64 -10.30
C LEU A 98 -0.81 -12.35 -10.54
N CYS A 99 -1.11 -11.73 -11.68
CA CYS A 99 -2.46 -11.41 -12.13
C CYS A 99 -2.66 -11.95 -13.55
N ASP A 100 -3.69 -12.76 -13.74
CA ASP A 100 -4.11 -13.15 -15.08
C ASP A 100 -4.71 -11.93 -15.76
N GLY A 101 -4.04 -11.44 -16.81
CA GLY A 101 -4.29 -10.16 -17.44
C GLY A 101 -5.69 -9.94 -18.00
N ASP A 102 -6.55 -10.98 -18.09
CA ASP A 102 -7.87 -10.86 -18.71
C ASP A 102 -8.99 -11.81 -18.18
N ALA A 103 -8.79 -12.72 -17.21
CA ALA A 103 -9.72 -13.87 -17.05
C ALA A 103 -10.50 -14.05 -15.73
N VAL A 104 -10.24 -13.30 -14.65
CA VAL A 104 -11.11 -13.36 -13.45
C VAL A 104 -11.39 -11.95 -12.95
N ARG A 105 -12.65 -11.53 -13.05
CA ARG A 105 -13.10 -10.20 -12.59
C ARG A 105 -12.65 -10.00 -11.13
N PRO A 106 -11.91 -8.93 -10.82
CA PRO A 106 -11.55 -8.58 -9.45
C PRO A 106 -12.76 -8.06 -8.63
N ASP A 107 -13.99 -8.14 -9.16
CA ASP A 107 -15.17 -7.65 -8.43
C ASP A 107 -15.53 -8.56 -7.24
N ASP A 108 -15.22 -9.87 -7.27
CA ASP A 108 -15.66 -10.79 -6.20
C ASP A 108 -14.59 -11.12 -5.15
N ALA A 109 -13.31 -11.19 -5.52
CA ALA A 109 -12.24 -11.52 -4.57
C ALA A 109 -11.43 -10.31 -4.11
N CYS A 110 -11.31 -9.24 -4.91
CA CYS A 110 -10.45 -8.09 -4.65
C CYS A 110 -9.07 -8.49 -4.12
N GLN A 111 -8.44 -9.50 -4.73
CA GLN A 111 -7.20 -10.09 -4.23
C GLN A 111 -6.18 -10.22 -5.35
N ILE A 112 -4.94 -9.87 -5.03
CA ILE A 112 -3.78 -10.08 -5.90
C ILE A 112 -2.78 -10.94 -5.14
N THR A 113 -2.22 -11.94 -5.81
CA THR A 113 -1.09 -12.70 -5.27
C THR A 113 0.19 -12.02 -5.74
N PHE A 114 1.08 -11.70 -4.82
CA PHE A 114 2.41 -11.17 -5.11
C PHE A 114 3.46 -12.24 -4.84
N PHE A 115 4.45 -12.35 -5.71
CA PHE A 115 5.57 -13.26 -5.62
C PHE A 115 6.87 -12.49 -5.40
N GLN A 116 7.61 -12.84 -4.35
CA GLN A 116 8.91 -12.25 -4.04
C GLN A 116 10.01 -12.98 -4.79
N LYS A 117 10.71 -12.27 -5.69
CA LYS A 117 11.69 -12.88 -6.61
C LYS A 117 12.84 -13.59 -5.87
N ARG A 118 13.30 -13.04 -4.75
CA ARG A 118 14.52 -13.53 -4.08
C ARG A 118 14.30 -14.70 -3.14
N THR A 119 13.17 -14.72 -2.44
CA THR A 119 12.86 -15.72 -1.41
C THR A 119 11.84 -16.75 -1.88
N ALA A 120 11.27 -16.56 -3.08
CA ALA A 120 10.16 -17.34 -3.61
C ALA A 120 8.89 -17.35 -2.72
N ARG A 121 8.74 -16.34 -1.85
CA ARG A 121 7.55 -16.18 -1.01
C ARG A 121 6.36 -15.67 -1.82
N CYS A 122 5.18 -16.23 -1.57
CA CYS A 122 3.93 -15.73 -2.11
C CYS A 122 3.10 -15.06 -1.02
N LEU A 123 2.56 -13.88 -1.29
CA LEU A 123 1.63 -13.17 -0.41
C LEU A 123 0.36 -12.81 -1.17
N ARG A 124 -0.79 -13.27 -0.67
CA ARG A 124 -2.09 -12.88 -1.20
C ARG A 124 -2.63 -11.68 -0.44
N VAL A 125 -2.84 -10.57 -1.15
CA VAL A 125 -3.24 -9.29 -0.57
C VAL A 125 -4.65 -8.93 -1.03
N ARG A 126 -5.55 -8.67 -0.07
CA ARG A 126 -6.92 -8.17 -0.33
C ARG A 126 -6.91 -6.68 -0.58
N LEU A 127 -7.11 -6.21 -1.80
CA LEU A 127 -7.15 -4.81 -2.23
C LEU A 127 -8.58 -4.34 -2.54
N PRO A 128 -9.35 -3.79 -1.56
CA PRO A 128 -10.67 -3.22 -1.82
C PRO A 128 -10.65 -2.08 -2.84
N GLU A 129 -9.50 -1.42 -3.01
CA GLU A 129 -9.29 -0.34 -3.98
C GLU A 129 -9.45 -0.83 -5.43
N LEU A 130 -9.43 -2.14 -5.68
CA LEU A 130 -9.71 -2.74 -6.98
C LEU A 130 -11.21 -2.68 -7.34
N GLN A 131 -12.09 -2.49 -6.35
CA GLN A 131 -13.51 -2.34 -6.62
C GLN A 131 -13.72 -1.18 -7.59
N ARG A 132 -14.45 -1.43 -8.69
CA ARG A 132 -14.72 -0.44 -9.76
C ARG A 132 -13.49 0.05 -10.53
N HIS A 133 -12.32 -0.55 -10.32
CA HIS A 133 -11.10 -0.23 -11.03
C HIS A 133 -10.66 -1.40 -11.92
N ARG A 134 -9.87 -1.10 -12.94
CA ARG A 134 -9.16 -2.09 -13.75
C ARG A 134 -7.67 -1.90 -13.54
N ILE A 135 -6.92 -2.99 -13.45
CA ILE A 135 -5.46 -2.94 -13.47
C ILE A 135 -5.00 -2.62 -14.90
N ILE A 136 -4.10 -1.66 -15.03
CA ILE A 136 -3.54 -1.23 -16.32
C ILE A 136 -2.01 -1.33 -16.37
N GLY A 137 -1.38 -1.76 -15.28
CA GLY A 137 0.06 -1.91 -15.23
C GLY A 137 0.57 -2.17 -13.82
N PHE A 138 1.82 -2.61 -13.77
CA PHE A 138 2.61 -2.76 -12.55
C PHE A 138 3.96 -2.11 -12.77
N THR A 139 4.50 -1.42 -11.76
CA THR A 139 5.83 -0.81 -11.85
C THR A 139 6.48 -0.77 -10.48
N ASP A 140 7.70 -1.31 -10.35
CA ASP A 140 8.42 -1.40 -9.06
C ASP A 140 7.55 -1.99 -7.93
N GLY A 141 6.69 -2.96 -8.26
CA GLY A 141 5.73 -3.57 -7.33
C GLY A 141 4.51 -2.71 -6.95
N LEU A 142 4.43 -1.47 -7.45
CA LEU A 142 3.21 -0.65 -7.39
C LEU A 142 2.17 -1.15 -8.39
N VAL A 143 0.90 -0.98 -8.02
CA VAL A 143 -0.25 -1.36 -8.86
C VAL A 143 -0.85 -0.10 -9.47
N ILE A 144 -1.03 -0.09 -10.79
CA ILE A 144 -1.62 1.03 -11.51
C ILE A 144 -3.05 0.66 -11.90
N LEU A 145 -3.98 1.51 -11.52
CA LEU A 145 -5.42 1.28 -11.62
C LEU A 145 -6.09 2.37 -12.44
N LEU A 146 -7.03 1.98 -13.28
CA LEU A 146 -7.92 2.86 -14.02
C LEU A 146 -9.33 2.78 -13.43
N HIS A 147 -9.90 3.90 -13.04
CA HIS A 147 -11.29 3.95 -12.60
C HIS A 147 -12.25 3.76 -13.79
N LYS A 148 -13.11 2.73 -13.75
CA LYS A 148 -13.97 2.32 -14.88
C LYS A 148 -14.92 3.43 -15.40
N ARG A 149 -15.41 4.30 -14.50
CA ARG A 149 -16.34 5.41 -14.84
C ARG A 149 -15.64 6.75 -15.12
N ALA A 150 -14.91 7.28 -14.14
CA ALA A 150 -14.23 8.58 -14.23
C ALA A 150 -13.01 8.61 -15.17
N THR A 151 -12.50 7.45 -15.59
CA THR A 151 -11.26 7.30 -16.37
C THR A 151 -10.09 8.07 -15.75
N THR A 152 -10.01 8.05 -14.43
CA THR A 152 -8.88 8.55 -13.65
C THR A 152 -7.91 7.42 -13.41
N ILE A 153 -6.62 7.73 -13.47
CA ILE A 153 -5.57 6.78 -13.09
C ILE A 153 -5.25 6.98 -11.61
N ARG A 154 -4.93 5.89 -10.92
CA ARG A 154 -4.37 5.93 -9.57
C ARG A 154 -3.27 4.89 -9.42
N VAL A 155 -2.25 5.24 -8.65
CA VAL A 155 -1.14 4.36 -8.31
C VAL A 155 -1.29 3.95 -6.85
N LEU A 156 -1.22 2.65 -6.59
CA LEU A 156 -1.46 2.04 -5.28
C LEU A 156 -0.22 1.27 -4.83
N HIS A 157 0.19 1.49 -3.59
CA HIS A 157 1.11 0.61 -2.90
C HIS A 157 0.32 -0.55 -2.24
N PRO A 158 0.56 -1.82 -2.64
CA PRO A 158 -0.29 -2.94 -2.24
C PRO A 158 -0.25 -3.25 -0.74
N PHE A 159 0.91 -3.11 -0.09
CA PHE A 159 1.06 -3.44 1.34
C PHE A 159 0.71 -2.28 2.29
N THR A 160 1.06 -1.03 1.97
CA THR A 160 0.80 0.15 2.82
C THR A 160 -0.53 0.85 2.54
N ARG A 161 -1.20 0.51 1.42
CA ARG A 161 -2.44 1.14 0.95
C ARG A 161 -2.36 2.64 0.73
N VAL A 162 -1.15 3.15 0.54
CA VAL A 162 -0.99 4.51 0.08
C VAL A 162 -1.40 4.59 -1.39
N VAL A 163 -2.13 5.63 -1.72
CA VAL A 163 -2.64 5.88 -3.07
C VAL A 163 -2.27 7.28 -3.51
N VAL A 164 -1.89 7.40 -4.77
CA VAL A 164 -1.70 8.66 -5.47
C VAL A 164 -2.64 8.69 -6.66
N ASP A 165 -3.56 9.65 -6.68
CA ASP A 165 -4.54 9.82 -7.75
C ASP A 165 -4.03 10.84 -8.79
N PHE A 166 -4.39 10.63 -10.06
CA PHE A 166 -3.99 11.43 -11.21
C PHE A 166 -5.21 12.08 -11.88
N PRO A 167 -5.02 13.15 -12.67
CA PRO A 167 -6.11 13.86 -13.34
C PRO A 167 -6.90 12.93 -14.27
N SER A 168 -8.14 13.32 -14.58
CA SER A 168 -9.00 12.54 -15.49
C SER A 168 -8.42 12.54 -16.90
N LEU A 169 -8.42 11.37 -17.55
CA LEU A 169 -8.03 11.24 -18.95
C LEU A 169 -9.10 11.78 -19.91
N VAL A 170 -10.35 11.98 -19.47
CA VAL A 170 -11.49 12.37 -20.35
C VAL A 170 -11.15 13.53 -21.28
N PRO A 171 -10.61 14.68 -20.82
CA PRO A 171 -10.41 15.85 -21.67
C PRO A 171 -9.42 15.59 -22.81
N VAL A 172 -8.33 14.87 -22.51
CA VAL A 172 -7.27 14.58 -23.49
C VAL A 172 -7.69 13.44 -24.42
N TYR A 173 -8.34 12.42 -23.87
CA TYR A 173 -8.90 11.30 -24.63
C TYR A 173 -9.91 11.75 -25.69
N GLN A 174 -10.85 12.63 -25.33
CA GLN A 174 -11.88 13.14 -26.25
C GLN A 174 -11.26 13.94 -27.41
N LYS A 175 -10.18 14.69 -27.13
CA LYS A 175 -9.51 15.52 -28.13
C LYS A 175 -8.68 14.67 -29.11
N LEU A 176 -7.91 13.71 -28.62
CA LEU A 176 -6.83 13.06 -29.39
C LEU A 176 -7.15 11.65 -29.87
N ILE A 177 -7.82 10.82 -29.06
CA ILE A 177 -7.93 9.38 -29.34
C ILE A 177 -9.27 9.05 -29.98
N ARG A 178 -10.36 9.66 -29.50
CA ARG A 178 -11.74 9.50 -30.03
C ARG A 178 -12.24 8.06 -30.18
N ASN A 179 -11.56 7.08 -29.56
CA ASN A 179 -11.93 5.66 -29.57
C ASN A 179 -11.85 5.06 -28.17
N ARG A 180 -13.02 4.71 -27.60
CA ARG A 180 -13.14 4.31 -26.19
C ARG A 180 -12.42 3.00 -25.91
N ASN A 181 -12.29 2.15 -26.91
CA ASN A 181 -11.61 0.87 -26.79
C ASN A 181 -10.12 1.05 -26.51
N CYS A 182 -9.50 2.13 -26.99
CA CYS A 182 -8.10 2.45 -26.69
C CYS A 182 -7.87 2.65 -25.19
N VAL A 183 -8.72 3.43 -24.52
CA VAL A 183 -8.64 3.64 -23.06
C VAL A 183 -8.94 2.34 -22.32
N LEU A 184 -9.87 1.54 -22.85
CA LEU A 184 -10.21 0.25 -22.27
C LEU A 184 -9.10 -0.81 -22.41
N ARG A 185 -8.07 -0.59 -23.22
CA ARG A 185 -6.92 -1.51 -23.30
C ARG A 185 -5.58 -0.79 -23.18
N MET A 186 -5.62 0.41 -22.61
CA MET A 186 -4.42 1.18 -22.35
C MET A 186 -3.59 0.51 -21.27
N ASN A 187 -2.29 0.75 -21.36
CA ASN A 187 -1.31 0.38 -20.37
C ASN A 187 -0.67 1.63 -19.78
N ALA A 188 -0.11 1.51 -18.59
CA ALA A 188 0.59 2.60 -17.95
C ALA A 188 1.79 2.08 -17.15
N ALA A 189 2.75 2.98 -16.90
CA ALA A 189 3.90 2.76 -16.05
C ALA A 189 4.16 3.99 -15.18
N VAL A 190 4.78 3.77 -14.01
CA VAL A 190 5.21 4.84 -13.10
C VAL A 190 6.66 5.19 -13.40
N CYS A 191 6.98 6.47 -13.48
CA CYS A 191 8.36 6.95 -13.55
C CYS A 191 8.60 8.09 -12.54
N SER A 192 9.85 8.53 -12.44
CA SER A 192 10.16 9.76 -11.72
C SER A 192 9.56 10.95 -12.47
N SER A 193 9.06 11.94 -11.72
CA SER A 193 8.61 13.19 -12.33
C SER A 193 9.80 14.01 -12.80
N VAL A 194 9.68 14.60 -14.00
CA VAL A 194 10.66 15.53 -14.57
C VAL A 194 10.46 16.93 -13.98
N SER A 195 9.21 17.31 -13.77
CA SER A 195 8.80 18.61 -13.24
C SER A 195 9.06 18.76 -11.74
N SER A 196 9.17 17.65 -11.01
CA SER A 196 9.31 17.63 -9.56
C SER A 196 10.22 16.51 -9.07
N THR A 197 11.24 16.86 -8.30
CA THR A 197 12.13 15.89 -7.64
C THR A 197 11.46 15.13 -6.50
N THR A 198 10.28 15.57 -6.06
CA THR A 198 9.54 15.03 -4.91
C THR A 198 8.28 14.25 -5.30
N SER A 199 7.98 14.13 -6.59
CA SER A 199 6.77 13.46 -7.08
C SER A 199 7.07 12.31 -8.04
N ILE A 200 6.04 11.50 -8.28
CA ILE A 200 6.04 10.49 -9.35
C ILE A 200 5.24 11.00 -10.55
N ALA A 201 5.53 10.44 -11.72
CA ALA A 201 4.74 10.62 -12.92
C ALA A 201 4.18 9.28 -13.39
N VAL A 202 3.09 9.34 -14.15
CA VAL A 202 2.55 8.19 -14.86
C VAL A 202 2.63 8.46 -16.34
N VAL A 203 3.18 7.50 -17.09
CA VAL A 203 3.15 7.47 -18.54
C VAL A 203 2.10 6.44 -18.97
N ALA A 204 1.18 6.84 -19.86
CA ALA A 204 0.13 6.01 -20.39
C ALA A 204 0.22 5.93 -21.92
N TRP A 205 0.03 4.73 -22.47
CA TRP A 205 0.04 4.47 -23.91
C TRP A 205 -1.08 3.52 -24.31
N PHE A 206 -1.42 3.53 -25.59
CA PHE A 206 -2.64 2.94 -26.12
C PHE A 206 -2.33 1.98 -27.28
N PRO A 207 -2.91 0.77 -27.32
CA PRO A 207 -2.58 -0.23 -28.35
C PRO A 207 -3.00 0.16 -29.78
N TRP A 208 -4.01 1.02 -29.93
CA TRP A 208 -4.54 1.46 -31.23
C TRP A 208 -4.46 2.97 -31.44
N SER A 209 -3.57 3.64 -30.71
CA SER A 209 -3.29 5.06 -30.92
C SER A 209 -1.81 5.30 -30.70
N SER A 210 -1.19 6.08 -31.58
CA SER A 210 0.23 6.39 -31.56
C SER A 210 0.61 7.48 -30.55
N VAL A 211 -0.24 7.71 -29.56
CA VAL A 211 -0.11 8.80 -28.59
C VAL A 211 0.41 8.25 -27.27
N VAL A 212 1.40 8.93 -26.70
CA VAL A 212 1.92 8.67 -25.35
C VAL A 212 1.65 9.90 -24.50
N LEU A 213 1.01 9.69 -23.36
CA LEU A 213 0.64 10.74 -22.42
C LEU A 213 1.44 10.60 -21.13
N SER A 214 1.75 11.72 -20.48
CA SER A 214 2.17 11.74 -19.08
C SER A 214 1.32 12.66 -18.23
N ALA A 215 1.31 12.36 -16.94
CA ALA A 215 0.85 13.29 -15.93
C ALA A 215 1.73 13.14 -14.68
N ASP A 216 2.09 14.27 -14.08
CA ASP A 216 2.73 14.33 -12.79
C ASP A 216 1.69 14.23 -11.67
N ALA A 217 2.06 13.61 -10.55
CA ALA A 217 1.22 13.60 -9.36
C ALA A 217 0.99 15.03 -8.86
N GLY A 218 -0.28 15.41 -8.64
CA GLY A 218 -0.66 16.75 -8.21
C GLY A 218 -0.87 17.78 -9.33
N HIS A 219 -0.55 17.44 -10.59
CA HIS A 219 -0.89 18.28 -11.74
C HIS A 219 -2.34 18.06 -12.18
N SER A 220 -2.92 19.07 -12.83
CA SER A 220 -4.35 19.08 -13.20
C SER A 220 -4.65 18.50 -14.59
N SER A 221 -3.63 18.26 -15.41
CA SER A 221 -3.78 17.84 -16.81
C SER A 221 -2.80 16.77 -17.23
N TRP A 222 -3.17 16.05 -18.30
CA TRP A 222 -2.28 15.15 -19.03
C TRP A 222 -1.58 15.90 -20.16
N GLU A 223 -0.30 15.64 -20.33
CA GLU A 223 0.55 16.17 -21.38
C GLU A 223 0.86 15.11 -22.42
N VAL A 224 1.08 15.53 -23.66
CA VAL A 224 1.43 14.62 -24.76
C VAL A 224 2.94 14.61 -24.91
N ILE A 225 3.58 13.50 -24.53
CA ILE A 225 5.03 13.35 -24.70
C ILE A 225 5.36 13.07 -26.16
N HIS A 226 4.61 12.16 -26.80
CA HIS A 226 4.88 11.72 -28.15
C HIS A 226 3.60 11.52 -28.95
N LYS A 227 3.69 11.83 -30.24
CA LYS A 227 2.69 11.55 -31.27
C LYS A 227 3.39 10.72 -32.35
N ASP A 228 2.71 9.73 -32.90
CA ASP A 228 3.21 8.87 -33.98
C ASP A 228 4.18 7.76 -33.55
N MET A 229 4.14 7.34 -32.26
CA MET A 229 4.86 6.16 -31.77
C MET A 229 3.89 5.05 -31.34
N TYR A 230 4.00 3.89 -32.00
CA TYR A 230 3.29 2.69 -31.61
C TYR A 230 4.11 1.92 -30.57
N LEU A 231 3.62 1.91 -29.33
CA LEU A 231 4.18 1.10 -28.27
C LEU A 231 3.40 -0.23 -28.17
N SER A 232 3.97 -1.29 -28.70
CA SER A 232 3.56 -2.67 -28.43
C SER A 232 4.57 -3.35 -27.50
N ASN A 233 4.09 -4.22 -26.59
CA ASN A 233 4.91 -5.02 -25.69
C ASN A 233 5.95 -4.23 -24.88
N THR A 234 5.49 -3.22 -24.14
CA THR A 234 6.33 -2.46 -23.22
C THR A 234 6.47 -3.20 -21.88
N LEU A 235 7.71 -3.35 -21.42
CA LEU A 235 7.99 -3.85 -20.08
C LEU A 235 8.64 -2.74 -19.26
N PRO A 236 8.03 -2.33 -18.14
CA PRO A 236 8.72 -1.46 -17.19
C PRO A 236 9.83 -2.26 -16.51
N PHE A 237 11.08 -1.88 -16.75
CA PHE A 237 12.26 -2.49 -16.14
C PHE A 237 13.09 -1.41 -15.44
N GLN A 238 13.32 -1.55 -14.13
CA GLN A 238 14.11 -0.61 -13.33
C GLN A 238 13.69 0.87 -13.48
N ALA A 239 12.39 1.15 -13.44
CA ALA A 239 11.82 2.49 -13.66
C ALA A 239 12.08 3.10 -15.06
N SER A 240 12.52 2.29 -16.02
CA SER A 240 12.58 2.64 -17.46
C SER A 240 11.54 1.83 -18.24
N ILE A 241 11.06 2.37 -19.36
CA ILE A 241 10.15 1.65 -20.26
C ILE A 241 10.99 1.17 -21.46
N SER A 242 11.05 -0.14 -21.68
CA SER A 242 11.61 -0.71 -22.90
C SER A 242 10.49 -1.16 -23.84
N TRP A 243 10.66 -0.94 -25.15
CA TRP A 243 9.75 -1.45 -26.19
C TRP A 243 10.55 -1.89 -27.41
N SER A 244 9.95 -2.77 -28.21
CA SER A 244 10.53 -3.25 -29.45
C SER A 244 9.56 -3.03 -30.61
N PRO A 245 9.94 -2.25 -31.64
CA PRO A 245 9.12 -2.10 -32.85
C PRO A 245 9.12 -3.36 -33.72
N MET A 246 10.23 -4.14 -33.70
CA MET A 246 10.47 -5.43 -34.36
C MET A 246 11.91 -5.84 -33.97
N ALA A 247 12.08 -6.95 -33.24
CA ALA A 247 13.34 -7.65 -32.91
C ALA A 247 14.57 -6.85 -32.38
N THR A 248 14.43 -5.55 -32.08
CA THR A 248 15.48 -4.71 -31.49
C THR A 248 14.90 -3.90 -30.34
N CYS A 249 15.51 -3.98 -29.15
CA CYS A 249 15.08 -3.26 -27.95
C CYS A 249 15.66 -1.83 -27.95
N TYR A 250 14.82 -0.81 -27.80
CA TYR A 250 15.26 0.56 -27.52
C TYR A 250 14.89 0.94 -26.08
N LEU A 251 15.84 1.58 -25.38
CA LEU A 251 15.68 2.07 -24.01
C LEU A 251 15.14 3.51 -24.04
N LEU A 252 14.01 3.77 -23.39
CA LEU A 252 13.69 5.12 -22.89
C LEU A 252 14.37 5.22 -21.53
N SER A 253 15.67 5.53 -21.55
CA SER A 253 16.32 6.17 -20.40
C SER A 253 15.67 7.54 -20.22
N SER A 254 15.18 7.79 -19.00
CA SER A 254 14.57 9.03 -18.49
C SER A 254 14.57 10.21 -19.47
N LEU A 255 13.38 10.55 -19.97
CA LEU A 255 13.06 11.95 -20.27
C LEU A 255 12.69 12.62 -18.95
#